data_AF-A0A6P0YI70-F1
#
_entry.id   AF-A0A6P0YI70-F1
#
_cell.length_a   1.000
_cell.length_b   1.000
_cell.length_c   1.000
_cell.angle_alpha   90.00
_cell.angle_beta   90.00
_cell.angle_gamma   90.00
#
_symmetry.space_group_name_H-M   'P 1'
#
loop_
_entity.id
_entity.type
_entity.pdbx_description
1 polymer ?
#
loop_
_entity_poly.entity_id
_entity_poly.type
_entity_poly.pdbx_seq_one_letter_code
_entity_poly.pdbx_strand_id
1 'polypeptide(L)'
;LEEGSFEIPELVRIKKEVDKVTVRTAYTDATEEKTGSQMEAEVENGRITCTAFPFVVMTSNGERDFPAPFLRRCLRLRMKSPTQEELTRIVTAHFNQATAEQEKIQTLIEDFINLREEGTLATDQLLNAIFMVKEGRIPATEGKKFSEDKLVKQLFQDLGRVEDED
;
A
#
# COMPACT_ATOMS: atom_id res chain seq x y z
N LEU A 1 23.60 10.35 -0.11
CA LEU A 1 22.71 9.82 0.95
C LEU A 1 23.47 9.35 2.18
N GLU A 2 24.58 8.61 2.05
CA GLU A 2 25.40 8.20 3.21
C GLU A 2 25.97 9.40 4.01
N GLU A 3 26.17 10.56 3.37
CA GLU A 3 26.66 11.77 4.05
C GLU A 3 25.56 12.71 4.56
N GLY A 4 24.28 12.31 4.51
CA GLY A 4 23.16 13.18 4.93
C GLY A 4 23.01 14.45 4.08
N SER A 5 23.60 14.47 2.88
CA SER A 5 23.43 15.56 1.91
C SER A 5 23.11 15.04 0.52
N PHE A 6 22.45 15.89 -0.26
CA PHE A 6 22.09 15.68 -1.66
C PHE A 6 22.41 16.94 -2.46
N GLU A 7 23.00 16.76 -3.64
CA GLU A 7 23.32 17.86 -4.56
C GLU A 7 22.31 17.88 -5.70
N ILE A 8 21.78 19.07 -6.01
CA ILE A 8 21.02 19.31 -7.24
C ILE A 8 22.00 19.88 -8.27
N PRO A 9 22.47 19.07 -9.24
CA PRO A 9 23.59 19.45 -10.12
C PRO A 9 23.37 20.78 -10.85
N GLU A 10 22.13 21.03 -11.27
CA GLU A 10 21.72 22.24 -11.98
C GLU A 10 21.92 23.49 -11.12
N LEU A 11 21.60 23.42 -9.83
CA LEU A 11 21.72 24.53 -8.88
C LEU A 11 23.17 24.72 -8.42
N VAL A 12 23.90 23.61 -8.20
CA VAL A 12 25.34 23.66 -7.86
C VAL A 12 26.14 24.37 -8.95
N ARG A 13 25.76 24.17 -10.22
CA ARG A 13 26.40 24.80 -11.37
C ARG A 13 26.26 26.32 -11.39
N ILE A 14 25.10 26.85 -10.97
CA ILE A 14 24.81 28.30 -10.99
C ILE A 14 25.03 29.00 -9.65
N LYS A 15 25.49 28.30 -8.61
CA LYS A 15 25.64 28.83 -7.24
C LYS A 15 26.44 30.12 -7.10
N LYS A 16 27.31 30.44 -8.08
CA LYS A 16 28.10 31.69 -8.10
C LYS A 16 27.28 32.89 -8.56
N GLU A 17 26.24 32.66 -9.36
CA GLU A 17 25.34 33.68 -9.89
C GLU A 17 24.10 33.80 -9.00
N VAL A 18 23.57 32.66 -8.55
CA VAL A 18 22.40 32.55 -7.68
C VAL A 18 22.68 31.51 -6.61
N ASP A 19 22.99 31.96 -5.40
CA ASP A 19 23.36 31.13 -4.26
C ASP A 19 22.14 30.55 -3.51
N LYS A 20 20.96 31.18 -3.63
CA LYS A 20 19.70 30.74 -3.03
C LYS A 20 18.60 30.60 -4.08
N VAL A 21 18.01 29.42 -4.18
CA VAL A 21 16.95 29.12 -5.16
C VAL A 21 15.76 28.47 -4.48
N THR A 22 14.57 29.04 -4.67
CA THR A 22 13.32 28.43 -4.22
C THR A 22 12.87 27.37 -5.21
N VAL A 23 12.65 26.14 -4.73
CA VAL A 23 12.16 25.01 -5.53
C VAL A 23 10.82 24.52 -4.99
N ARG A 24 10.04 23.86 -5.85
CA ARG A 24 8.82 23.17 -5.42
C ARG A 24 9.17 21.86 -4.73
N THR A 25 8.44 21.52 -3.68
CA THR A 25 8.55 20.23 -3.01
C THR A 25 7.55 19.23 -3.61
N ALA A 26 7.52 18.00 -3.09
CA ALA A 26 6.52 17.00 -3.45
C ALA A 26 5.12 17.33 -2.89
N TYR A 27 5.01 18.26 -1.95
CA TYR A 27 3.74 18.67 -1.37
C TYR A 27 3.07 19.72 -2.28
N THR A 28 1.85 19.43 -2.70
CA THR A 28 1.09 20.30 -3.62
C THR A 28 -0.27 20.72 -3.07
N ASP A 29 -0.70 20.13 -1.96
CA ASP A 29 -2.00 20.41 -1.34
C ASP A 29 -1.87 21.49 -0.28
N ALA A 30 -2.27 22.72 -0.64
CA ALA A 30 -2.26 23.87 0.26
C ALA A 30 -3.25 23.74 1.44
N THR A 31 -4.22 22.81 1.35
CA THR A 31 -5.26 22.61 2.37
C THR A 31 -4.85 21.60 3.43
N GLU A 32 -3.75 20.86 3.23
CA GLU A 32 -3.25 19.90 4.20
C GLU A 32 -2.58 20.61 5.37
N GLU A 33 -3.03 20.33 6.60
CA GLU A 33 -2.69 21.09 7.81
C GLU A 33 -1.19 21.10 8.14
N LYS A 34 -0.46 20.01 7.81
CA LYS A 34 0.94 19.82 8.20
C LYS A 34 1.92 20.23 7.10
N THR A 35 1.52 20.10 5.84
CA THR A 35 2.39 20.15 4.67
C THR A 35 1.98 21.21 3.66
N GLY A 36 0.79 21.81 3.80
CA GLY A 36 0.30 22.87 2.90
C GLY A 36 1.15 24.14 2.91
N SER A 37 1.91 24.40 3.99
CA SER A 37 2.90 25.48 4.05
C SER A 37 4.27 25.10 3.49
N GLN A 38 4.48 23.84 3.11
CA GLN A 38 5.78 23.28 2.70
C GLN A 38 5.85 23.03 1.20
N MET A 39 5.01 23.67 0.39
CA MET A 39 4.98 23.50 -1.08
C MET A 39 6.25 24.01 -1.78
N GLU A 40 7.00 24.88 -1.11
CA GLU A 40 8.26 25.44 -1.59
C GLU A 40 9.35 25.30 -0.53
N ALA A 41 10.61 25.20 -0.99
CA ALA A 41 11.79 25.17 -0.13
C ALA A 41 12.91 26.00 -0.74
N GLU A 42 13.59 26.79 0.09
CA GLU A 42 14.83 27.48 -0.29
C GLU A 42 16.00 26.49 -0.24
N VAL A 43 16.74 26.39 -1.34
CA VAL A 43 17.95 25.57 -1.47
C VAL A 43 19.15 26.50 -1.59
N GLU A 44 20.06 26.40 -0.64
CA GLU A 44 21.31 27.17 -0.62
C GLU A 44 22.44 26.39 -1.29
N ASN A 45 23.21 27.05 -2.15
CA ASN A 45 24.35 26.50 -2.89
C ASN A 45 24.05 25.22 -3.69
N GLY A 46 22.78 24.96 -4.01
CA GLY A 46 22.33 23.74 -4.67
C GLY A 46 22.46 22.46 -3.84
N ARG A 47 22.57 22.59 -2.50
CA ARG A 47 22.72 21.47 -1.58
C ARG A 47 21.54 21.37 -0.63
N ILE A 48 21.02 20.16 -0.47
CA ILE A 48 20.04 19.81 0.56
C ILE A 48 20.78 19.00 1.62
N THR A 49 20.81 19.50 2.85
CA THR A 49 21.39 18.79 3.99
C THR A 49 20.27 18.33 4.91
N CYS A 50 20.23 17.04 5.18
CA CYS A 50 19.29 16.47 6.14
C CYS A 50 19.66 16.95 7.54
N THR A 51 18.70 17.52 8.27
CA THR A 51 18.86 17.88 9.69
C THR A 51 18.69 16.68 10.63
N ALA A 52 18.19 15.56 10.10
CA ALA A 52 18.04 14.28 10.78
C ALA A 52 18.45 13.14 9.84
N PHE A 53 18.84 12.00 10.41
CA PHE A 53 19.22 10.84 9.61
C PHE A 53 18.02 10.33 8.77
N PRO A 54 18.16 10.12 7.45
CA PRO A 54 17.04 9.72 6.61
C PRO A 54 16.59 8.29 6.93
N PHE A 55 15.28 8.11 7.12
CA PHE A 55 14.66 6.79 7.22
C PHE A 55 14.02 6.41 5.88
N VAL A 56 14.50 5.35 5.25
CA VAL A 56 14.07 4.92 3.91
C VAL A 56 13.26 3.63 4.03
N VAL A 57 12.00 3.66 3.57
CA VAL A 57 11.13 2.49 3.44
C VAL A 57 10.94 2.17 1.97
N MET A 58 11.09 0.90 1.61
CA MET A 58 10.85 0.42 0.25
C MET A 58 9.92 -0.79 0.31
N THR A 59 8.96 -0.83 -0.59
CA THR A 59 8.04 -1.96 -0.76
C THR A 59 8.34 -2.68 -2.07
N SER A 60 8.12 -3.99 -2.08
CA SER A 60 8.26 -4.82 -3.27
C SER A 60 7.19 -5.90 -3.23
N ASN A 61 6.54 -6.11 -4.37
CA ASN A 61 5.62 -7.22 -4.60
C ASN A 61 6.35 -8.53 -4.95
N GLY A 62 7.69 -8.51 -5.07
CA GLY A 62 8.49 -9.68 -5.42
C GLY A 62 8.47 -10.05 -6.90
N GLU A 63 7.91 -9.22 -7.78
CA GLU A 63 7.91 -9.48 -9.24
C GLU A 63 9.29 -9.34 -9.87
N ARG A 64 10.13 -8.44 -9.31
CA ARG A 64 11.51 -8.24 -9.76
C ARG A 64 12.46 -8.35 -8.59
N ASP A 65 13.44 -9.23 -8.72
CA ASP A 65 14.47 -9.42 -7.72
C ASP A 65 15.42 -8.21 -7.66
N PHE A 66 15.73 -7.80 -6.43
CA PHE A 66 16.79 -6.83 -6.19
C PHE A 66 18.15 -7.53 -6.13
N PRO A 67 19.23 -6.91 -6.66
CA PRO A 67 20.58 -7.46 -6.57
C PRO A 67 21.01 -7.76 -5.12
N ALA A 68 21.76 -8.84 -4.90
CA ALA A 68 22.22 -9.22 -3.56
C ALA A 68 23.00 -8.11 -2.80
N PRO A 69 23.88 -7.30 -3.44
CA PRO A 69 24.54 -6.18 -2.77
C PRO A 69 23.56 -5.10 -2.25
N PHE A 70 22.41 -4.94 -2.91
CA PHE A 70 21.36 -4.03 -2.48
C PHE A 70 20.66 -4.58 -1.23
N LEU A 71 20.20 -5.84 -1.30
CA LEU A 71 19.49 -6.51 -0.20
C LEU A 71 20.29 -6.58 1.11
N ARG A 72 21.63 -6.66 1.03
CA ARG A 72 22.52 -6.65 2.22
C ARG A 72 22.56 -5.30 2.94
N ARG A 73 22.10 -4.22 2.31
CA ARG A 73 21.96 -2.88 2.91
C ARG A 73 20.55 -2.60 3.44
N CYS A 74 19.63 -3.57 3.35
CA CYS A 74 18.25 -3.41 3.75
C CYS A 74 17.90 -4.32 4.94
N LEU A 75 17.15 -3.78 5.91
CA LEU A 75 16.43 -4.62 6.88
C LEU A 75 15.22 -5.23 6.17
N ARG A 76 15.22 -6.56 5.97
CA ARG A 76 14.17 -7.24 5.23
C ARG A 76 13.02 -7.63 6.15
N LEU A 77 11.85 -7.02 5.93
CA LEU A 77 10.59 -7.45 6.54
C LEU A 77 9.73 -8.14 5.48
N ARG A 78 9.42 -9.42 5.68
CA ARG A 78 8.49 -10.15 4.81
C ARG A 78 7.09 -10.10 5.43
N MET A 79 6.16 -9.44 4.75
CA MET A 79 4.75 -9.46 5.13
C MET A 79 4.18 -10.85 4.86
N LYS A 80 3.75 -11.54 5.92
CA LYS A 80 3.09 -12.83 5.80
C LYS A 80 1.62 -12.62 5.48
N SER A 81 1.02 -13.67 4.92
CA SER A 81 -0.42 -13.80 4.82
C SER A 81 -1.08 -13.66 6.19
N PRO A 82 -2.04 -12.74 6.38
CA PRO A 82 -2.74 -12.62 7.65
C PRO A 82 -3.49 -13.90 8.02
N THR A 83 -3.49 -14.26 9.31
CA THR A 83 -4.30 -15.35 9.87
C THR A 83 -5.78 -14.95 9.93
N GLN A 84 -6.68 -15.91 10.21
CA GLN A 84 -8.11 -15.61 10.43
C GLN A 84 -8.32 -14.54 11.51
N GLU A 85 -7.61 -14.65 12.64
CA GLU A 85 -7.70 -13.66 13.72
C GLU A 85 -7.20 -12.28 13.28
N GLU A 86 -6.12 -12.23 12.49
CA GLU A 86 -5.59 -10.98 11.93
C GLU A 86 -6.56 -10.37 10.91
N LEU A 87 -7.15 -11.18 10.03
CA LEU A 87 -8.18 -10.72 9.09
C LEU A 87 -9.39 -10.17 9.82
N THR A 88 -9.89 -10.84 10.86
CA THR A 88 -10.98 -10.32 11.69
C THR A 88 -10.62 -8.98 12.33
N ARG A 89 -9.38 -8.81 12.82
CA ARG A 89 -8.91 -7.50 13.32
C ARG A 89 -8.86 -6.43 12.23
N ILE A 90 -8.40 -6.78 11.02
CA ILE A 90 -8.35 -5.88 9.87
C ILE A 90 -9.78 -5.44 9.51
N VAL A 91 -10.72 -6.39 9.37
CA VAL A 91 -12.13 -6.11 9.09
C VAL A 91 -12.75 -5.22 10.18
N THR A 92 -12.44 -5.49 11.45
CA THR A 92 -12.90 -4.68 12.59
C THR A 92 -12.42 -3.24 12.49
N ALA A 93 -11.15 -3.03 12.13
CA ALA A 93 -10.55 -1.71 11.98
C ALA A 93 -11.11 -0.93 10.77
N HIS A 94 -11.43 -1.62 9.67
CA HIS A 94 -11.97 -0.99 8.45
C HIS A 94 -13.48 -0.71 8.51
N PHE A 95 -14.26 -1.50 9.26
CA PHE A 95 -15.72 -1.36 9.31
C PHE A 95 -16.22 -1.04 10.72
N ASN A 96 -16.24 -2.05 11.59
CA ASN A 96 -16.51 -2.01 13.04
C ASN A 96 -16.67 -3.45 13.57
N GLN A 97 -16.67 -3.60 14.89
CA GLN A 97 -16.85 -4.88 15.58
C GLN A 97 -18.18 -5.56 15.21
N ALA A 98 -19.29 -4.81 15.20
CA ALA A 98 -20.61 -5.35 14.88
C ALA A 98 -20.73 -5.91 13.45
N THR A 99 -19.88 -5.44 12.52
CA THR A 99 -19.78 -5.98 11.15
C THR A 99 -18.91 -7.24 11.14
N ALA A 100 -17.76 -7.19 11.82
CA ALA A 100 -16.84 -8.32 11.89
C ALA A 100 -17.46 -9.55 12.57
N GLU A 101 -18.33 -9.36 13.57
CA GLU A 101 -18.99 -10.44 14.31
C GLU A 101 -20.19 -11.07 13.58
N GLN A 102 -20.60 -10.53 12.43
CA GLN A 102 -21.69 -11.13 11.66
C GLN A 102 -21.27 -12.50 11.13
N GLU A 103 -22.12 -13.51 11.35
CA GLU A 103 -21.88 -14.89 10.90
C GLU A 103 -21.51 -14.95 9.42
N LYS A 104 -22.25 -14.22 8.57
CA LYS A 104 -21.98 -14.12 7.13
C LYS A 104 -20.59 -13.56 6.79
N ILE A 105 -20.04 -12.66 7.61
CA ILE A 105 -18.70 -12.09 7.39
C ILE A 105 -17.63 -13.06 7.86
N GLN A 106 -17.86 -13.77 8.96
CA GLN A 106 -16.97 -14.84 9.41
C GLN A 106 -16.87 -15.97 8.38
N THR A 107 -18.00 -16.41 7.81
CA THR A 107 -18.02 -17.37 6.69
C THR A 107 -17.24 -16.85 5.48
N LEU A 108 -17.37 -15.56 5.16
CA LEU A 108 -16.66 -14.95 4.03
C LEU A 108 -15.14 -14.89 4.27
N ILE A 109 -14.70 -14.63 5.51
CA ILE A 109 -13.29 -14.69 5.90
C ILE A 109 -12.76 -16.11 5.75
N GLU A 110 -13.51 -17.13 6.20
CA GLU A 110 -13.13 -18.54 6.06
C GLU A 110 -13.04 -18.98 4.60
N ASP A 111 -14.04 -18.63 3.79
CA ASP A 111 -14.04 -18.89 2.35
C ASP A 111 -12.83 -18.22 1.66
N PHE A 112 -12.52 -16.98 2.03
CA PHE A 112 -11.35 -16.27 1.51
C PHE A 112 -10.03 -16.96 1.86
N ILE A 113 -9.88 -17.45 3.11
CA ILE A 113 -8.67 -18.18 3.54
C ILE A 113 -8.49 -19.44 2.71
N ASN A 114 -9.57 -20.22 2.53
CA ASN A 114 -9.53 -21.45 1.75
C ASN A 114 -9.16 -21.17 0.28
N LEU A 115 -9.77 -20.16 -0.34
CA LEU A 115 -9.47 -19.78 -1.73
C LEU A 115 -8.04 -19.27 -1.93
N ARG A 116 -7.49 -18.62 -0.91
CA ARG A 116 -6.12 -18.09 -0.94
C ARG A 116 -5.07 -19.20 -0.91
N GLU A 117 -5.38 -20.39 -0.41
CA GLU A 117 -4.43 -21.51 -0.49
C GLU A 117 -4.14 -21.91 -1.95
N GLU A 118 -5.05 -21.61 -2.87
CA GLU A 118 -4.97 -21.98 -4.28
C GLU A 118 -4.52 -20.82 -5.22
N GLY A 119 -4.44 -19.57 -4.74
CA GLY A 119 -4.12 -18.41 -5.58
C GLY A 119 -3.63 -17.16 -4.84
N THR A 120 -3.23 -16.11 -5.59
CA THR A 120 -2.71 -14.86 -5.01
C THR A 120 -3.81 -13.86 -4.66
N LEU A 121 -4.67 -14.22 -3.70
CA LEU A 121 -5.69 -13.30 -3.19
C LEU A 121 -5.12 -12.27 -2.22
N ALA A 122 -5.51 -11.02 -2.43
CA ALA A 122 -5.11 -9.88 -1.62
C ALA A 122 -6.20 -9.50 -0.60
N THR A 123 -5.78 -8.97 0.55
CA THR A 123 -6.70 -8.60 1.65
C THR A 123 -7.69 -7.51 1.25
N ASP A 124 -7.35 -6.65 0.29
CA ASP A 124 -8.25 -5.64 -0.26
C ASP A 124 -9.45 -6.25 -0.99
N GLN A 125 -9.27 -7.38 -1.69
CA GLN A 125 -10.36 -8.12 -2.32
C GLN A 125 -11.39 -8.60 -1.28
N LEU A 126 -10.91 -9.10 -0.12
CA LEU A 126 -11.77 -9.44 1.01
C LEU A 126 -12.55 -8.22 1.51
N LEU A 127 -11.86 -7.09 1.72
CA LEU A 127 -12.51 -5.86 2.21
C LEU A 127 -13.57 -5.35 1.23
N ASN A 128 -13.30 -5.41 -0.07
CA ASN A 128 -14.26 -5.04 -1.11
C ASN A 128 -15.48 -5.96 -1.12
N ALA A 129 -15.29 -7.27 -0.98
CA ALA A 129 -16.39 -8.23 -0.86
C ALA A 129 -17.28 -7.95 0.36
N ILE A 130 -16.68 -7.69 1.52
CA ILE A 130 -17.41 -7.33 2.76
C ILE A 130 -18.18 -6.02 2.58
N PHE A 131 -17.57 -5.01 1.95
CA PHE A 131 -18.24 -3.75 1.64
C PHE A 131 -19.49 -3.99 0.78
N MET A 132 -19.40 -4.81 -0.26
CA MET A 132 -20.52 -5.13 -1.14
C MET A 132 -21.66 -5.89 -0.44
N VAL A 133 -21.31 -6.79 0.49
CA VAL A 133 -22.29 -7.51 1.33
C VAL A 133 -22.97 -6.56 2.32
N LYS A 134 -22.22 -5.61 2.90
CA LYS A 134 -22.76 -4.62 3.83
C LYS A 134 -23.75 -3.68 3.15
N GLU A 135 -23.45 -3.24 1.93
CA GLU A 135 -24.32 -2.38 1.11
C GLU A 135 -25.51 -3.13 0.48
N GLY A 136 -25.68 -4.43 0.80
CA GLY A 136 -26.79 -5.25 0.30
C GLY A 136 -26.73 -5.54 -1.20
N ARG A 137 -25.57 -5.33 -1.84
CA ARG A 137 -25.38 -5.54 -3.29
C ARG A 137 -25.14 -7.00 -3.65
N ILE A 138 -24.71 -7.80 -2.68
CA ILE A 138 -24.57 -9.25 -2.80
C ILE A 138 -25.60 -9.88 -1.88
N PRO A 139 -26.56 -10.66 -2.40
CA PRO A 139 -27.47 -11.42 -1.57
C PRO A 139 -26.67 -12.52 -0.87
N ALA A 140 -26.24 -12.27 0.37
CA ALA A 140 -25.85 -13.30 1.31
C ALA A 140 -27.10 -14.16 1.59
N THR A 141 -27.45 -15.03 0.64
CA THR A 141 -28.66 -15.84 0.70
C THR A 141 -28.37 -17.00 1.64
N GLU A 142 -29.23 -17.18 2.64
CA GLU A 142 -29.20 -18.36 3.52
C GLU A 142 -29.10 -19.63 2.66
N GLY A 143 -28.00 -20.36 2.81
CA GLY A 143 -27.77 -21.65 2.16
C GLY A 143 -26.97 -21.65 0.85
N LYS A 144 -26.55 -20.50 0.30
CA LYS A 144 -25.54 -20.46 -0.78
C LYS A 144 -24.19 -20.04 -0.24
N LYS A 145 -23.14 -20.80 -0.58
CA LYS A 145 -21.77 -20.39 -0.24
C LYS A 145 -21.44 -19.11 -0.99
N PHE A 146 -20.71 -18.17 -0.36
CA PHE A 146 -20.29 -16.94 -1.02
C PHE A 146 -19.45 -17.21 -2.26
N SER A 147 -18.70 -18.31 -2.24
CA SER A 147 -17.97 -18.83 -3.40
C SER A 147 -18.84 -19.19 -4.61
N GLU A 148 -20.17 -19.32 -4.48
CA GLU A 148 -21.08 -19.61 -5.61
C GLU A 148 -21.65 -18.35 -6.27
N ASP A 149 -21.54 -17.19 -5.61
CA ASP A 149 -22.00 -15.92 -6.16
C ASP A 149 -21.05 -15.44 -7.27
N LYS A 150 -21.61 -15.13 -8.45
CA LYS A 150 -20.82 -14.71 -9.62
C LYS A 150 -20.01 -13.44 -9.37
N LEU A 151 -20.54 -12.50 -8.58
CA LEU A 151 -19.86 -11.25 -8.28
C LEU A 151 -18.70 -11.49 -7.28
N VAL A 152 -18.90 -12.34 -6.29
CA VAL A 152 -17.84 -12.73 -5.35
C VAL A 152 -16.73 -13.49 -6.08
N LYS A 153 -17.08 -14.42 -6.97
CA LYS A 153 -16.08 -15.10 -7.82
C LYS A 153 -15.25 -14.13 -8.65
N GLN A 154 -15.86 -13.07 -9.19
CA GLN A 154 -15.16 -12.03 -9.94
C GLN A 154 -14.24 -11.21 -9.03
N LEU A 155 -14.70 -10.85 -7.83
CA LEU A 155 -13.89 -10.11 -6.85
C LEU A 155 -12.68 -10.90 -6.36
N PHE A 156 -12.79 -12.23 -6.30
CA PHE A 156 -11.72 -13.16 -5.93
C PHE A 156 -11.03 -13.78 -7.15
N GLN A 157 -11.05 -13.12 -8.32
CA GLN A 157 -10.14 -13.52 -9.39
C GLN A 157 -8.70 -13.18 -9.02
N ASP A 158 -7.79 -14.04 -9.43
CA ASP A 158 -6.37 -13.78 -9.31
C ASP A 158 -5.97 -12.66 -10.27
N LEU A 159 -5.65 -11.49 -9.72
CA LEU A 159 -5.23 -10.32 -10.49
C LEU A 159 -3.74 -10.36 -10.87
N GLY A 160 -2.98 -11.34 -10.36
CA GLY A 160 -1.55 -11.51 -10.62
C GLY A 160 -1.22 -12.40 -11.81
N ARG A 161 -2.21 -13.08 -12.40
CA ARG A 161 -2.01 -13.94 -13.56
C ARG A 161 -2.15 -13.11 -14.82
N VAL A 162 -1.02 -12.77 -15.44
CA VAL A 162 -1.02 -12.41 -16.87
C VAL A 162 -1.55 -13.64 -17.58
N GLU A 163 -2.72 -13.54 -18.21
CA GLU A 163 -3.17 -14.58 -19.14
C GLU A 163 -2.08 -14.70 -20.21
N ASP A 164 -1.39 -15.85 -20.24
CA ASP A 164 -0.59 -16.21 -21.40
C ASP A 164 -1.59 -16.29 -22.56
N GLU A 165 -1.63 -15.25 -23.40
CA GLU A 165 -2.34 -15.27 -24.68
C GLU A 165 -1.65 -16.34 -25.57
N ASP A 166 -2.26 -17.52 -25.67
CA ASP A 166 -2.01 -18.52 -26.71
C ASP A 166 -2.61 -18.08 -28.07
#